data_AF-A0A840Q8V3-F1
#
_entry.id   AF-A0A840Q8V3-F1
#
_cell.length_a   1.000
_cell.length_b   1.000
_cell.length_c   1.000
_cell.angle_alpha   90.00
_cell.angle_beta   90.00
_cell.angle_gamma   90.00
#
_symmetry.space_group_name_H-M   'P 1'
#
loop_
_entity.id
_entity.type
_entity.pdbx_description
1 polymer ?
#
loop_
_entity_poly.entity_id
_entity_poly.type
_entity_poly.pdbx_seq_one_letter_code
_entity_poly.pdbx_strand_id
1 'polypeptide(L)'
;MVAGVSAEHDAAERARAIRALLRTPVLDRTNHAFDLVVRHERKLRTWFHDTCDWQLVVDRRRGFARLHKALDADSPARPPLRSLRSEAKPFDRRRYTLFCVTVAALGQFPRGQVSLQDLSGRIVDITGSEEGLDQYTASDKSERLAFVDVLTLLSTFGVITTVERRDDYENNEHANALYTIDDRRLAQLFLRRDLDAEQTARHSVMRRLLHDPVLHSDEVDGDQREFLSGSAGWIRRGLGDAGLLLERRAGGWCAVDPTAESTDVRFPQPNTITHQAALLVISRLSSRPEDISGWIPRTRLRHVLTDVMAEHTRWAKGYRVEGGLDKLTDEVLDVLNAFSLIRLDELGFELRPAAGRFCDIVVTTTGEKP
;
A
#
# COMPACT_ATOMS: atom_id res chain seq x y z
N MET A 1 13.28 -1.60 -39.30
CA MET A 1 13.93 -1.87 -38.00
C MET A 1 13.88 -0.67 -37.05
N VAL A 2 14.27 0.56 -37.45
CA VAL A 2 14.26 1.76 -36.58
C VAL A 2 12.88 2.13 -36.00
N ALA A 3 11.80 2.02 -36.79
CA ALA A 3 10.44 2.31 -36.30
C ALA A 3 9.92 1.32 -35.24
N GLY A 4 10.36 0.05 -35.29
CA GLY A 4 10.00 -0.97 -34.31
C GLY A 4 10.66 -0.72 -32.96
N VAL A 5 11.95 -0.36 -32.97
CA VAL A 5 12.73 -0.03 -31.76
C VAL A 5 12.16 1.20 -31.05
N SER A 6 11.72 2.21 -31.80
CA SER A 6 11.08 3.39 -31.21
C SER A 6 9.74 3.08 -30.55
N ALA A 7 8.93 2.18 -31.14
CA ALA A 7 7.63 1.81 -30.60
C ALA A 7 7.75 0.95 -29.32
N GLU A 8 8.73 0.04 -29.29
CA GLU A 8 9.05 -0.76 -28.11
C GLU A 8 9.58 0.11 -26.95
N HIS A 9 10.45 1.08 -27.26
CA HIS A 9 10.94 2.03 -26.27
C HIS A 9 9.79 2.85 -25.66
N ASP A 10 8.91 3.38 -26.51
CA ASP A 10 7.71 4.10 -26.09
C ASP A 10 6.77 3.24 -25.22
N ALA A 11 6.65 1.94 -25.51
CA ALA A 11 5.86 1.01 -24.71
C ALA A 11 6.50 0.76 -23.34
N ALA A 12 7.82 0.58 -23.29
CA ALA A 12 8.56 0.41 -22.04
C ALA A 12 8.47 1.66 -21.15
N GLU A 13 8.55 2.87 -21.73
CA GLU A 13 8.36 4.11 -20.98
C GLU A 13 6.94 4.22 -20.38
N ARG A 14 5.91 3.85 -21.15
CA ARG A 14 4.52 3.82 -20.63
C ARG A 14 4.34 2.82 -19.51
N ALA A 15 4.87 1.61 -19.65
CA ALA A 15 4.82 0.59 -18.61
C ALA A 15 5.45 1.10 -17.30
N ARG A 16 6.63 1.72 -17.38
CA ARG A 16 7.28 2.34 -16.21
C ARG A 16 6.42 3.44 -15.59
N ALA A 17 5.82 4.31 -16.41
CA ALA A 17 4.94 5.37 -15.92
C ALA A 17 3.67 4.82 -15.24
N ILE A 18 3.07 3.76 -15.78
CA ILE A 18 1.94 3.07 -15.15
C ILE A 18 2.36 2.50 -13.80
N ARG A 19 3.45 1.73 -13.75
CA ARG A 19 3.93 1.14 -12.47
C ARG A 19 4.27 2.19 -11.43
N ALA A 20 4.87 3.31 -11.82
CA ALA A 20 5.16 4.41 -10.90
C ALA A 20 3.88 5.02 -10.30
N LEU A 21 2.84 5.23 -11.12
CA LEU A 21 1.54 5.73 -10.64
C LEU A 21 0.79 4.67 -9.81
N LEU A 22 0.97 3.38 -10.11
CA LEU A 22 0.42 2.30 -9.31
C LEU A 22 1.09 2.25 -7.92
N ARG A 23 2.42 2.42 -7.83
CA ARG A 23 3.11 2.45 -6.54
C ARG A 23 2.83 3.71 -5.74
N THR A 24 2.91 4.86 -6.41
CA THR A 24 2.79 6.17 -5.76
C THR A 24 1.73 6.99 -6.51
N PRO A 25 0.48 7.00 -6.02
CA PRO A 25 -0.64 7.58 -6.76
C PRO A 25 -0.68 9.11 -6.71
N VAL A 26 0.34 9.74 -6.11
CA VAL A 26 0.64 11.17 -6.17
C VAL A 26 2.13 11.31 -6.52
N LEU A 27 2.43 11.77 -7.73
CA LEU A 27 3.79 12.04 -8.18
C LEU A 27 4.01 13.55 -8.28
N ASP A 28 5.24 13.99 -8.00
CA ASP A 28 5.69 15.34 -8.26
C ASP A 28 6.99 15.35 -9.08
N ARG A 29 7.53 16.54 -9.34
CA ARG A 29 8.76 16.73 -10.14
C ARG A 29 10.02 16.08 -9.54
N THR A 30 10.03 15.73 -8.27
CA THR A 30 11.18 15.06 -7.66
C THR A 30 11.24 13.58 -8.06
N ASN A 31 10.12 13.02 -8.50
CA ASN A 31 10.07 11.66 -9.00
C ASN A 31 10.42 11.60 -10.50
N HIS A 32 11.45 10.82 -10.84
CA HIS A 32 11.91 10.63 -12.22
C HIS A 32 10.83 10.12 -13.19
N ALA A 33 9.78 9.47 -12.69
CA ALA A 33 8.66 9.02 -13.51
C ALA A 33 7.70 10.16 -13.91
N PHE A 34 7.75 11.33 -13.27
CA PHE A 34 6.84 12.44 -13.56
C PHE A 34 6.96 12.91 -15.01
N ASP A 35 8.17 13.05 -15.52
CA ASP A 35 8.39 13.47 -16.92
C ASP A 35 7.85 12.42 -17.91
N LEU A 36 7.93 11.14 -17.57
CA LEU A 36 7.31 10.07 -18.37
C LEU A 36 5.78 10.17 -18.35
N VAL A 37 5.18 10.47 -17.18
CA VAL A 37 3.74 10.67 -17.06
C VAL A 37 3.26 11.87 -17.88
N VAL A 38 4.00 12.99 -17.83
CA VAL A 38 3.72 14.18 -18.63
C VAL A 38 3.82 13.88 -20.12
N ARG A 39 4.88 13.17 -20.54
CA ARG A 39 5.10 12.79 -21.95
C ARG A 39 3.99 11.90 -22.49
N HIS A 40 3.57 10.90 -21.72
CA HIS A 40 2.59 9.89 -22.15
C HIS A 40 1.17 10.15 -21.64
N GLU A 41 0.89 11.35 -21.12
CA GLU A 41 -0.34 11.71 -20.41
C GLU A 41 -1.63 11.22 -21.09
N ARG A 42 -1.79 11.50 -22.39
CA ARG A 42 -3.02 11.13 -23.13
C ARG A 42 -3.24 9.61 -23.12
N LYS A 43 -2.19 8.84 -23.41
CA LYS A 43 -2.27 7.37 -23.45
C LYS A 43 -2.50 6.79 -22.06
N LEU A 44 -1.87 7.35 -21.03
CA LEU A 44 -2.04 6.92 -19.64
C LEU A 44 -3.45 7.20 -19.14
N ARG A 45 -4.02 8.39 -19.40
CA ARG A 45 -5.40 8.74 -19.04
C ARG A 45 -6.40 7.75 -19.67
N THR A 46 -6.27 7.48 -20.97
CA THR A 46 -7.11 6.50 -21.66
C THR A 46 -6.94 5.10 -21.06
N TRP A 47 -5.71 4.66 -20.81
CA TRP A 47 -5.45 3.33 -20.27
C TRP A 47 -6.08 3.15 -18.88
N PHE A 48 -5.87 4.10 -17.96
CA PHE A 48 -6.44 4.02 -16.60
C PHE A 48 -7.97 4.09 -16.60
N HIS A 49 -8.54 4.93 -17.45
CA HIS A 49 -9.99 5.04 -17.60
C HIS A 49 -10.58 3.75 -18.19
N ASP A 50 -10.07 3.27 -19.31
CA ASP A 50 -10.69 2.13 -20.00
C ASP A 50 -10.42 0.80 -19.26
N THR A 51 -9.30 0.69 -18.55
CA THR A 51 -8.91 -0.56 -17.89
C THR A 51 -9.51 -0.67 -16.49
N CYS A 52 -9.51 0.43 -15.75
CA CYS A 52 -9.83 0.45 -14.33
C CYS A 52 -10.88 1.50 -13.96
N ASP A 53 -11.32 2.33 -14.89
CA ASP A 53 -12.17 3.49 -14.61
C ASP A 53 -11.58 4.36 -13.48
N TRP A 54 -10.27 4.62 -13.61
CA TRP A 54 -9.52 5.49 -12.72
C TRP A 54 -9.17 6.79 -13.42
N GLN A 55 -9.30 7.89 -12.69
CA GLN A 55 -8.99 9.22 -13.21
C GLN A 55 -7.53 9.58 -12.92
N LEU A 56 -6.73 9.76 -13.96
CA LEU A 56 -5.41 10.39 -13.86
C LEU A 56 -5.56 11.90 -14.08
N VAL A 57 -5.12 12.73 -13.14
CA VAL A 57 -5.03 14.19 -13.27
C VAL A 57 -3.56 14.59 -13.32
N VAL A 58 -3.14 15.30 -14.36
CA VAL A 58 -1.77 15.82 -14.52
C VAL A 58 -1.83 17.34 -14.62
N ASP A 59 -1.12 18.03 -13.73
CA ASP A 59 -0.90 19.46 -13.81
C ASP A 59 0.60 19.73 -14.01
N ARG A 60 0.96 20.03 -15.25
CA ARG A 60 2.36 20.30 -15.65
C ARG A 60 2.90 21.60 -15.04
N ARG A 61 2.03 22.60 -14.81
CA ARG A 61 2.42 23.91 -14.28
C ARG A 61 2.73 23.82 -12.79
N ARG A 62 1.87 23.13 -12.04
CA ARG A 62 2.07 22.85 -10.60
C ARG A 62 3.02 21.67 -10.35
N GLY A 63 3.28 20.85 -11.37
CA GLY A 63 4.28 19.80 -11.32
C GLY A 63 3.83 18.59 -10.53
N PHE A 64 2.58 18.16 -10.73
CA PHE A 64 2.06 16.97 -10.07
C PHE A 64 1.20 16.11 -10.99
N ALA A 65 1.16 14.82 -10.68
CA ALA A 65 0.23 13.87 -11.25
C ALA A 65 -0.46 13.10 -10.13
N ARG A 66 -1.79 12.99 -10.17
CA ARG A 66 -2.62 12.26 -9.22
C ARG A 66 -3.39 11.18 -9.95
N LEU A 67 -3.21 9.93 -9.55
CA LEU A 67 -4.06 8.82 -9.96
C LEU A 67 -5.12 8.57 -8.88
N HIS A 68 -6.38 8.85 -9.20
CA HIS A 68 -7.53 8.55 -8.34
C HIS A 68 -7.90 7.08 -8.49
N LYS A 69 -7.52 6.28 -7.51
CA LYS A 69 -7.83 4.85 -7.47
C LYS A 69 -9.12 4.62 -6.70
N ALA A 70 -10.11 4.06 -7.38
CA ALA A 70 -11.33 3.55 -6.76
C ALA A 70 -11.10 2.12 -6.27
N LEU A 71 -11.58 1.83 -5.06
CA LEU A 71 -11.70 0.47 -4.53
C LEU A 71 -13.14 -0.01 -4.76
N ASP A 72 -13.28 -1.30 -5.05
CA ASP A 72 -14.58 -1.93 -5.13
C ASP A 72 -15.19 -2.07 -3.72
N ALA A 73 -16.52 -2.08 -3.61
CA ALA A 73 -17.20 -2.11 -2.31
C ALA A 73 -16.78 -3.30 -1.43
N ASP A 74 -16.58 -4.46 -2.05
CA ASP A 74 -16.17 -5.70 -1.37
C ASP A 74 -14.65 -5.87 -1.27
N SER A 75 -13.88 -4.83 -1.58
CA SER A 75 -12.42 -4.89 -1.44
C SER A 75 -12.05 -5.10 0.03
N PRO A 76 -11.11 -6.01 0.35
CA PRO A 76 -10.66 -6.19 1.72
C PRO A 76 -10.06 -4.88 2.26
N ALA A 77 -10.18 -4.70 3.57
CA ALA A 77 -9.56 -3.57 4.26
C ALA A 77 -8.06 -3.55 3.96
N ARG A 78 -7.55 -2.38 3.57
CA ARG A 78 -6.13 -2.22 3.26
C ARG A 78 -5.35 -1.96 4.54
N PRO A 79 -4.08 -2.40 4.62
CA PRO A 79 -3.21 -2.02 5.72
C PRO A 79 -3.22 -0.49 5.89
N PRO A 80 -3.24 0.01 7.13
CA PRO A 80 -3.16 1.45 7.36
C PRO A 80 -1.86 2.00 6.77
N LEU A 81 -1.89 3.27 6.38
CA LEU A 81 -0.66 4.01 6.08
C LEU A 81 0.29 3.89 7.29
N ARG A 82 1.59 3.98 7.07
CA ARG A 82 2.55 4.06 8.17
C ARG A 82 3.07 5.48 8.28
N SER A 83 3.28 5.95 9.51
CA SER A 83 3.95 7.22 9.76
C SER A 83 5.31 7.21 9.06
N LEU A 84 5.67 8.35 8.48
CA LEU A 84 6.93 8.55 7.76
C LEU A 84 8.10 8.88 8.71
N ARG A 85 7.87 8.89 10.03
CA ARG A 85 8.89 9.10 11.07
C ARG A 85 9.61 7.78 11.42
N SER A 86 10.75 7.91 12.12
CA SER A 86 11.69 6.82 12.44
C SER A 86 11.06 5.60 13.14
N GLU A 87 9.94 5.78 13.86
CA GLU A 87 9.07 4.68 14.29
C GLU A 87 7.81 4.70 13.42
N ALA A 88 7.79 3.87 12.36
CA ALA A 88 6.72 3.79 11.37
C ALA A 88 5.42 3.15 11.95
N LYS A 89 4.82 3.83 12.93
CA LYS A 89 3.56 3.43 13.56
C LYS A 89 2.44 3.46 12.54
N PRO A 90 1.49 2.52 12.59
CA PRO A 90 0.27 2.58 11.79
C PRO A 90 -0.44 3.93 11.99
N PHE A 91 -0.97 4.48 10.90
CA PHE A 91 -1.89 5.59 10.92
C PHE A 91 -3.19 5.08 11.52
N ASP A 92 -3.39 5.36 12.79
CA ASP A 92 -4.54 4.90 13.55
C ASP A 92 -5.79 5.73 13.25
N ARG A 93 -6.92 5.32 13.82
CA ARG A 93 -8.21 6.03 13.68
C ARG A 93 -8.06 7.53 14.01
N ARG A 94 -7.32 7.87 15.07
CA ARG A 94 -7.14 9.26 15.49
C ARG A 94 -6.39 10.09 14.44
N ARG A 95 -5.28 9.56 13.89
CA ARG A 95 -4.54 10.24 12.81
C ARG A 95 -5.38 10.40 11.55
N TYR A 96 -6.19 9.40 11.18
CA TYR A 96 -7.12 9.53 10.04
C TYR A 96 -8.19 10.61 10.30
N THR A 97 -8.76 10.67 11.50
CA THR A 97 -9.68 11.75 11.88
C THR A 97 -9.01 13.12 11.75
N LEU A 98 -7.83 13.29 12.35
CA LEU A 98 -7.09 14.55 12.28
C LEU A 98 -6.66 14.89 10.86
N PHE A 99 -6.34 13.91 10.01
CA PHE A 99 -6.07 14.12 8.59
C PHE A 99 -7.28 14.72 7.89
N CYS A 100 -8.47 14.12 8.03
CA CYS A 100 -9.70 14.62 7.42
C CYS A 100 -10.05 16.03 7.91
N VAL A 101 -9.97 16.27 9.23
CA VAL A 101 -10.24 17.59 9.82
C VAL A 101 -9.22 18.62 9.35
N THR A 102 -7.93 18.27 9.29
CA THR A 102 -6.87 19.18 8.82
C THR A 102 -7.08 19.54 7.35
N VAL A 103 -7.40 18.57 6.50
CA VAL A 103 -7.71 18.81 5.08
C VAL A 103 -8.92 19.74 4.93
N ALA A 104 -9.98 19.52 5.72
CA ALA A 104 -11.15 20.40 5.74
C ALA A 104 -10.83 21.82 6.25
N ALA A 105 -9.98 21.94 7.27
CA ALA A 105 -9.52 23.22 7.81
C ALA A 105 -8.68 24.00 6.79
N LEU A 106 -7.73 23.34 6.12
CA LEU A 106 -6.87 23.95 5.10
C LEU A 106 -7.69 24.58 3.96
N GLY A 107 -8.80 23.94 3.56
CA GLY A 107 -9.69 24.45 2.52
C GLY A 107 -10.44 25.75 2.88
N GLN A 108 -10.36 26.20 4.14
CA GLN A 108 -11.04 27.40 4.62
C GLN A 108 -10.12 28.63 4.65
N PHE A 109 -8.82 28.48 4.41
CA PHE A 109 -7.86 29.58 4.46
C PHE A 109 -7.70 30.25 3.08
N PRO A 110 -8.11 31.52 2.90
CA PRO A 110 -8.16 32.17 1.58
C PRO A 110 -6.81 32.67 1.05
N ARG A 111 -5.77 32.74 1.89
CA ARG A 111 -4.49 33.39 1.54
C ARG A 111 -3.40 32.43 1.08
N GLY A 112 -3.69 31.13 0.95
CA GLY A 112 -2.71 30.11 0.58
C GLY A 112 -1.53 30.00 1.55
N GLN A 113 -1.62 30.62 2.73
CA GLN A 113 -0.67 30.53 3.83
C GLN A 113 -1.42 30.42 5.15
N VAL A 114 -0.88 29.63 6.07
CA VAL A 114 -1.47 29.40 7.40
C VAL A 114 -0.36 29.14 8.41
N SER A 115 -0.49 29.71 9.61
CA SER A 115 0.42 29.38 10.71
C SER A 115 0.00 28.07 11.40
N LEU A 116 0.94 27.37 12.02
CA LEU A 116 0.65 26.16 12.79
C LEU A 116 -0.38 26.43 13.89
N GLN A 117 -0.26 27.58 14.57
CA GLN A 117 -1.16 27.97 15.64
C GLN A 117 -2.57 28.26 15.13
N ASP A 118 -2.71 28.98 14.01
CA ASP A 118 -4.02 29.24 13.39
C ASP A 118 -4.69 27.94 12.92
N LEU A 119 -3.90 27.03 12.33
CA LEU A 119 -4.40 25.73 11.89
C LEU A 119 -4.80 24.85 13.09
N SER A 120 -3.99 24.82 14.13
CA SER A 120 -4.28 24.12 15.39
C SER A 120 -5.57 24.65 16.03
N GLY A 121 -5.71 25.98 16.13
CA GLY A 121 -6.94 26.62 16.63
C GLY A 121 -8.16 26.24 15.79
N ARG A 122 -8.04 26.23 14.46
CA ARG A 122 -9.16 25.83 13.59
C ARG A 122 -9.56 24.37 13.76
N ILE A 123 -8.60 23.48 14.03
CA ILE A 123 -8.88 22.07 14.33
C ILE A 123 -9.59 21.95 15.69
N VAL A 124 -9.20 22.73 16.71
CA VAL A 124 -9.91 22.82 18.00
C VAL A 124 -11.37 23.21 17.77
N ASP A 125 -11.62 24.25 16.96
CA ASP A 125 -12.98 24.70 16.65
C ASP A 125 -13.82 23.59 15.99
N ILE A 126 -13.29 22.96 14.92
CA ILE A 126 -14.03 21.93 14.16
C ILE A 126 -14.31 20.71 15.04
N THR A 127 -13.31 20.22 15.77
CA THR A 127 -13.49 19.05 16.63
C THR A 127 -14.40 19.30 17.83
N GLY A 128 -14.56 20.56 18.25
CA GLY A 128 -15.49 20.93 19.34
C GLY A 128 -16.91 21.21 18.90
N SER A 129 -17.14 21.53 17.62
CA SER A 129 -18.49 21.79 17.09
C SER A 129 -19.14 20.57 16.44
N GLU A 130 -18.35 19.65 15.90
CA GLU A 130 -18.85 18.51 15.13
C GLU A 130 -19.20 17.32 16.03
N GLU A 131 -20.43 16.84 15.91
CA GLU A 131 -20.91 15.67 16.65
C GLU A 131 -20.18 14.39 16.20
N GLY A 132 -19.73 13.58 17.17
CA GLY A 132 -19.05 12.31 16.91
C GLY A 132 -17.53 12.40 16.69
N LEU A 133 -16.94 13.61 16.80
CA LEU A 133 -15.49 13.79 16.85
C LEU A 133 -15.00 14.00 18.28
N ASP A 134 -13.91 13.34 18.66
CA ASP A 134 -13.24 13.63 19.93
C ASP A 134 -12.48 14.97 19.82
N GLN A 135 -12.65 15.83 20.83
CA GLN A 135 -12.01 17.15 20.91
C GLN A 135 -10.48 17.05 20.74
N TYR A 136 -9.92 17.84 19.82
CA TYR A 136 -8.46 18.02 19.74
C TYR A 136 -7.97 18.97 20.84
N THR A 137 -6.89 18.57 21.53
CA THR A 137 -6.28 19.35 22.60
C THR A 137 -4.77 19.49 22.36
N ALA A 138 -4.31 20.70 22.03
CA ALA A 138 -2.90 20.96 21.75
C ALA A 138 -1.97 20.71 22.96
N SER A 139 -2.49 20.75 24.19
CA SER A 139 -1.69 20.48 25.40
C SER A 139 -1.33 19.00 25.57
N ASP A 140 -2.08 18.09 24.95
CA ASP A 140 -1.76 16.66 24.95
C ASP A 140 -0.63 16.37 23.95
N LYS A 141 0.47 15.80 24.44
CA LYS A 141 1.62 15.42 23.61
C LYS A 141 1.26 14.37 22.56
N SER A 142 0.39 13.42 22.87
CA SER A 142 -0.02 12.36 21.95
C SER A 142 -0.79 12.93 20.75
N GLU A 143 -1.67 13.89 21.01
CA GLU A 143 -2.43 14.65 20.00
C GLU A 143 -1.50 15.48 19.11
N ARG A 144 -0.53 16.21 19.71
CA ARG A 144 0.47 16.94 18.92
C ARG A 144 1.29 16.02 18.03
N LEU A 145 1.72 14.86 18.54
CA LEU A 145 2.45 13.87 17.74
C LEU A 145 1.61 13.33 16.58
N ALA A 146 0.32 13.06 16.79
CA ALA A 146 -0.59 12.64 15.74
C ALA A 146 -0.80 13.74 14.69
N PHE A 147 -0.92 14.99 15.12
CA PHE A 147 -1.05 16.13 14.21
C PHE A 147 0.24 16.36 13.39
N VAL A 148 1.43 16.21 13.99
CA VAL A 148 2.70 16.28 13.24
C VAL A 148 2.83 15.15 12.22
N ASP A 149 2.34 13.93 12.52
CA ASP A 149 2.28 12.84 11.53
C ASP A 149 1.39 13.23 10.32
N VAL A 150 0.25 13.89 10.58
CA VAL A 150 -0.66 14.40 9.54
C VAL A 150 0.02 15.48 8.69
N LEU A 151 0.67 16.47 9.31
CA LEU A 151 1.39 17.53 8.59
C LEU A 151 2.53 16.97 7.74
N THR A 152 3.24 15.97 8.25
CA THR A 152 4.31 15.28 7.50
C THR A 152 3.75 14.57 6.27
N LEU A 153 2.60 13.91 6.41
CA LEU A 153 1.92 13.24 5.29
C LEU A 153 1.44 14.26 4.23
N LEU A 154 0.82 15.37 4.65
CA LEU A 154 0.36 16.42 3.74
C LEU A 154 1.52 17.11 3.01
N SER A 155 2.65 17.29 3.69
CA SER A 155 3.90 17.79 3.08
C SER A 155 4.43 16.83 2.03
N THR A 156 4.37 15.51 2.29
CA THR A 156 4.77 14.47 1.32
C THR A 156 3.89 14.47 0.07
N PHE A 157 2.61 14.81 0.19
CA PHE A 157 1.73 15.02 -0.97
C PHE A 157 1.96 16.38 -1.68
N GLY A 158 2.80 17.24 -1.12
CA GLY A 158 3.05 18.60 -1.59
C GLY A 158 1.87 19.55 -1.37
N VAL A 159 0.90 19.16 -0.52
CA VAL A 159 -0.30 19.96 -0.23
C VAL A 159 0.06 21.17 0.63
N ILE A 160 1.00 20.98 1.55
CA ILE A 160 1.61 22.07 2.31
C ILE A 160 3.11 22.09 2.10
N THR A 161 3.72 23.27 2.20
CA THR A 161 5.18 23.42 2.21
C THR A 161 5.58 24.37 3.34
N THR A 162 6.51 23.91 4.19
CA THR A 162 7.03 24.70 5.31
C THR A 162 7.90 25.84 4.77
N VAL A 163 7.52 27.07 5.11
CA VAL A 163 8.28 28.29 4.79
C VAL A 163 9.27 28.61 5.90
N GLU A 164 8.78 28.61 7.14
CA GLU A 164 9.56 28.90 8.34
C GLU A 164 9.09 27.97 9.47
N ARG A 165 10.00 27.53 10.32
CA ARG A 165 9.70 26.76 11.54
C ARG A 165 10.41 27.40 12.72
N ARG A 166 9.68 27.60 13.80
CA ARG A 166 10.16 28.07 15.11
C ARG A 166 9.80 27.02 16.16
N ASP A 167 10.83 26.50 16.80
CA ASP A 167 10.74 25.41 17.78
C ASP A 167 10.14 24.11 17.23
N ASP A 168 10.00 23.16 18.14
CA ASP A 168 9.48 21.84 17.86
C ASP A 168 8.11 21.63 18.51
N TYR A 169 7.06 21.58 17.68
CA TYR A 169 5.68 21.41 18.14
C TYR A 169 5.44 20.10 18.87
N GLU A 170 6.24 19.06 18.60
CA GLU A 170 6.12 17.79 19.32
C GLU A 170 6.32 17.98 20.84
N ASN A 171 7.25 18.87 21.21
CA ASN A 171 7.67 19.07 22.59
C ASN A 171 7.23 20.43 23.18
N ASN A 172 6.75 21.36 22.35
CA ASN A 172 6.30 22.68 22.76
C ASN A 172 4.99 23.06 22.06
N GLU A 173 3.88 23.18 22.80
CA GLU A 173 2.58 23.56 22.25
C GLU A 173 2.54 24.99 21.68
N HIS A 174 3.48 25.86 22.10
CA HIS A 174 3.62 27.23 21.60
C HIS A 174 4.56 27.34 20.40
N ALA A 175 5.15 26.24 19.94
CA ALA A 175 5.95 26.24 18.71
C ALA A 175 5.10 26.70 17.53
N ASN A 176 5.71 27.35 16.54
CA ASN A 176 4.98 27.84 15.38
C ASN A 176 5.71 27.55 14.09
N ALA A 177 4.96 27.42 13.01
CA ALA A 177 5.51 27.27 11.67
C ALA A 177 4.59 27.97 10.69
N LEU A 178 5.14 28.50 9.61
CA LEU A 178 4.37 29.08 8.52
C LEU A 178 4.35 28.09 7.36
N TYR A 179 3.15 27.72 6.92
CA TYR A 179 2.94 26.83 5.78
C TYR A 179 2.37 27.61 4.61
N THR A 180 2.81 27.25 3.40
CA THR A 180 2.09 27.57 2.15
C THR A 180 1.21 26.39 1.76
N ILE A 181 0.06 26.67 1.16
CA ILE A 181 -0.96 25.69 0.76
C ILE A 181 -1.02 25.65 -0.77
N ASP A 182 -0.96 24.45 -1.36
CA ASP A 182 -1.28 24.22 -2.76
C ASP A 182 -2.74 23.78 -2.90
N ASP A 183 -3.65 24.74 -3.11
CA ASP A 183 -5.09 24.48 -3.21
C ASP A 183 -5.44 23.50 -4.34
N ARG A 184 -4.62 23.42 -5.39
CA ARG A 184 -4.86 22.50 -6.51
C ARG A 184 -4.58 21.07 -6.10
N ARG A 185 -3.49 20.83 -5.37
CA ARG A 185 -3.18 19.52 -4.77
C ARG A 185 -4.14 19.17 -3.64
N LEU A 186 -4.52 20.14 -2.81
CA LEU A 186 -5.53 19.96 -1.77
C LEU A 186 -6.85 19.45 -2.37
N ALA A 187 -7.30 20.07 -3.47
CA ALA A 187 -8.50 19.63 -4.19
C ALA A 187 -8.40 18.20 -4.75
N GLN A 188 -7.20 17.65 -4.94
CA GLN A 188 -6.98 16.28 -5.42
C GLN A 188 -7.04 15.22 -4.30
N LEU A 189 -7.09 15.61 -3.02
CA LEU A 189 -7.26 14.67 -1.91
C LEU A 189 -8.70 14.17 -1.79
N PHE A 190 -9.66 14.94 -2.30
CA PHE A 190 -11.06 14.53 -2.32
C PHE A 190 -11.30 13.57 -3.47
N LEU A 191 -11.61 12.32 -3.14
CA LEU A 191 -12.15 11.39 -4.12
C LEU A 191 -13.59 11.80 -4.44
N ARG A 192 -13.84 12.24 -5.67
CA ARG A 192 -15.19 12.23 -6.21
C ARG A 192 -15.53 10.79 -6.54
N ARG A 193 -16.14 10.09 -5.59
CA ARG A 193 -16.76 8.80 -5.90
C ARG A 193 -18.09 9.12 -6.57
N ASP A 194 -18.21 8.76 -7.84
CA ASP A 194 -19.53 8.60 -8.44
C ASP A 194 -20.11 7.32 -7.84
N LEU A 195 -20.91 7.45 -6.79
CA LEU A 195 -21.47 6.31 -6.06
C LEU A 195 -22.47 5.53 -6.91
N ASP A 196 -22.92 6.12 -8.01
CA ASP A 196 -23.93 5.57 -8.92
C ASP A 196 -23.32 4.96 -10.19
N ALA A 197 -22.00 5.02 -10.37
CA ALA A 197 -21.34 4.42 -11.51
C ALA A 197 -21.45 2.89 -11.47
N GLU A 198 -22.07 2.31 -12.51
CA GLU A 198 -22.25 0.86 -12.63
C GLU A 198 -20.89 0.16 -12.66
N GLN A 199 -20.64 -0.64 -11.63
CA GLN A 199 -19.39 -1.38 -11.49
C GLN A 199 -19.37 -2.55 -12.47
N THR A 200 -18.63 -2.41 -13.58
CA THR A 200 -18.46 -3.54 -14.50
C THR A 200 -17.50 -4.59 -13.92
N ALA A 201 -17.79 -5.87 -14.18
CA ALA A 201 -16.91 -6.99 -13.85
C ALA A 201 -15.49 -6.78 -14.42
N ARG A 202 -15.39 -6.19 -15.62
CA ARG A 202 -14.12 -5.81 -16.25
C ARG A 202 -13.27 -4.88 -15.38
N HIS A 203 -13.84 -3.75 -14.96
CA HIS A 203 -13.11 -2.77 -14.14
C HIS A 203 -12.77 -3.36 -12.79
N SER A 204 -13.70 -4.10 -12.17
CA SER A 204 -13.49 -4.72 -10.87
C SER A 204 -12.32 -5.72 -10.91
N VAL A 205 -12.33 -6.65 -11.88
CA VAL A 205 -11.24 -7.62 -12.06
C VAL A 205 -9.89 -6.93 -12.29
N MET A 206 -9.83 -5.90 -13.14
CA MET A 206 -8.55 -5.21 -13.38
C MET A 206 -8.07 -4.42 -12.16
N ARG A 207 -8.96 -3.75 -11.41
CA ARG A 207 -8.60 -3.06 -10.18
C ARG A 207 -8.02 -4.04 -9.16
N ARG A 208 -8.69 -5.16 -8.94
CA ARG A 208 -8.24 -6.22 -8.03
C ARG A 208 -6.92 -6.83 -8.47
N LEU A 209 -6.74 -7.15 -9.75
CA LEU A 209 -5.46 -7.66 -10.27
C LEU A 209 -4.29 -6.67 -10.08
N LEU A 210 -4.54 -5.36 -10.11
CA LEU A 210 -3.50 -4.34 -9.92
C LEU A 210 -3.25 -3.97 -8.45
N HIS A 211 -4.13 -4.36 -7.53
CA HIS A 211 -4.07 -3.99 -6.12
C HIS A 211 -3.86 -5.15 -5.16
N ASP A 212 -4.49 -6.28 -5.45
CA ASP A 212 -4.45 -7.48 -4.63
C ASP A 212 -3.20 -8.27 -4.99
N PRO A 213 -2.40 -8.73 -4.02
CA PRO A 213 -1.26 -9.61 -4.28
C PRO A 213 -1.68 -10.86 -5.07
N VAL A 214 -2.85 -11.39 -4.74
CA VAL A 214 -3.49 -12.52 -5.40
C VAL A 214 -5.00 -12.30 -5.39
N LEU A 215 -5.64 -12.48 -6.55
CA LEU A 215 -7.08 -12.60 -6.69
C LEU A 215 -7.46 -14.08 -6.52
N HIS A 216 -7.97 -14.46 -5.35
CA HIS A 216 -8.31 -15.85 -5.05
C HIS A 216 -9.64 -16.26 -5.67
N SER A 217 -9.73 -17.51 -6.13
CA SER A 217 -10.92 -18.02 -6.85
C SER A 217 -12.21 -18.03 -6.03
N ASP A 218 -12.10 -18.07 -4.70
CA ASP A 218 -13.23 -18.06 -3.77
C ASP A 218 -13.70 -16.65 -3.41
N GLU A 219 -12.96 -15.61 -3.79
CA GLU A 219 -13.34 -14.21 -3.61
C GLU A 219 -13.94 -13.60 -4.88
N VAL A 220 -14.09 -14.40 -5.94
CA VAL A 220 -14.56 -13.97 -7.26
C VAL A 220 -16.04 -14.31 -7.40
N ASP A 221 -16.87 -13.32 -7.73
CA ASP A 221 -18.30 -13.51 -7.98
C ASP A 221 -18.59 -14.20 -9.34
N GLY A 222 -19.87 -14.37 -9.69
CA GLY A 222 -20.28 -15.02 -10.94
C GLY A 222 -19.77 -14.30 -12.18
N ASP A 223 -19.99 -12.99 -12.24
CA ASP A 223 -19.71 -12.15 -13.41
C ASP A 223 -18.20 -11.95 -13.61
N GLN A 224 -17.46 -11.73 -12.52
CA GLN A 224 -16.01 -11.69 -12.52
C GLN A 224 -15.41 -13.02 -13.00
N ARG A 225 -15.97 -14.16 -12.59
CA ARG A 225 -15.50 -15.50 -13.00
C ARG A 225 -15.74 -15.73 -14.49
N GLU A 226 -16.91 -15.35 -15.00
CA GLU A 226 -17.20 -15.40 -16.43
C GLU A 226 -16.20 -14.54 -17.21
N PHE A 227 -15.99 -13.29 -16.79
CA PHE A 227 -15.05 -12.38 -17.42
C PHE A 227 -13.60 -12.91 -17.42
N LEU A 228 -13.11 -13.42 -16.28
CA LEU A 228 -11.78 -14.02 -16.16
C LEU A 228 -11.58 -15.22 -17.08
N SER A 229 -12.63 -16.01 -17.31
CA SER A 229 -12.59 -17.18 -18.19
C SER A 229 -12.65 -16.80 -19.68
N GLY A 230 -13.49 -15.83 -20.05
CA GLY A 230 -13.72 -15.42 -21.45
C GLY A 230 -12.76 -14.37 -21.99
N SER A 231 -12.13 -13.56 -21.13
CA SER A 231 -11.37 -12.37 -21.53
C SER A 231 -9.87 -12.42 -21.22
N ALA A 232 -9.29 -13.61 -21.03
CA ALA A 232 -7.88 -13.78 -20.66
C ALA A 232 -6.88 -13.07 -21.60
N GLY A 233 -7.18 -13.04 -22.91
CA GLY A 233 -6.35 -12.34 -23.90
C GLY A 233 -6.35 -10.82 -23.73
N TRP A 234 -7.51 -10.25 -23.36
CA TRP A 234 -7.65 -8.82 -23.08
C TRP A 234 -6.95 -8.44 -21.78
N ILE A 235 -7.14 -9.23 -20.71
CA ILE A 235 -6.48 -9.03 -19.41
C ILE A 235 -4.96 -9.08 -19.56
N ARG A 236 -4.44 -10.11 -20.25
CA ARG A 236 -2.99 -10.26 -20.48
C ARG A 236 -2.41 -9.08 -21.25
N ARG A 237 -3.16 -8.53 -22.22
CA ARG A 237 -2.73 -7.34 -22.96
C ARG A 237 -2.71 -6.10 -22.06
N GLY A 238 -3.77 -5.86 -21.30
CA GLY A 238 -3.85 -4.73 -20.38
C GLY A 238 -2.73 -4.75 -19.33
N LEU A 239 -2.49 -5.91 -18.71
CA LEU A 239 -1.35 -6.09 -17.79
C LEU A 239 0.00 -5.94 -18.50
N GLY A 240 0.13 -6.47 -19.73
CA GLY A 240 1.33 -6.31 -20.55
C GLY A 240 1.65 -4.85 -20.88
N ASP A 241 0.64 -4.01 -21.12
CA ASP A 241 0.82 -2.56 -21.32
C ASP A 241 1.37 -1.86 -20.06
N ALA A 242 1.07 -2.39 -18.87
CA ALA A 242 1.65 -1.97 -17.60
C ALA A 242 3.02 -2.63 -17.32
N GLY A 243 3.51 -3.51 -18.20
CA GLY A 243 4.72 -4.30 -17.99
C GLY A 243 4.58 -5.37 -16.91
N LEU A 244 3.36 -5.83 -16.65
CA LEU A 244 3.01 -6.88 -15.69
C LEU A 244 2.70 -8.20 -16.42
N LEU A 245 2.96 -9.31 -15.75
CA LEU A 245 2.66 -10.65 -16.25
C LEU A 245 1.44 -11.22 -15.54
N LEU A 246 0.48 -11.71 -16.32
CA LEU A 246 -0.63 -12.49 -15.75
C LEU A 246 -0.16 -13.91 -15.46
N GLU A 247 -0.18 -14.31 -14.20
CA GLU A 247 -0.01 -15.69 -13.80
C GLU A 247 -1.34 -16.27 -13.30
N ARG A 248 -1.68 -17.47 -13.76
CA ARG A 248 -2.88 -18.21 -13.37
C ARG A 248 -2.50 -19.55 -12.79
N ARG A 249 -2.96 -19.85 -11.59
CA ARG A 249 -2.83 -21.16 -10.92
C ARG A 249 -4.20 -21.68 -10.51
N ALA A 250 -4.26 -22.92 -10.03
CA ALA A 250 -5.49 -23.50 -9.48
C ALA A 250 -6.09 -22.63 -8.35
N GLY A 251 -5.25 -21.90 -7.61
CA GLY A 251 -5.64 -21.02 -6.51
C GLY A 251 -6.18 -19.64 -6.88
N GLY A 252 -6.03 -19.20 -8.14
CA GLY A 252 -6.40 -17.85 -8.54
C GLY A 252 -5.45 -17.21 -9.54
N TRP A 253 -5.48 -15.88 -9.57
CA TRP A 253 -4.76 -15.05 -10.54
C TRP A 253 -3.88 -14.02 -9.82
N CYS A 254 -2.72 -13.72 -10.38
CA CYS A 254 -1.90 -12.59 -9.91
C CYS A 254 -1.27 -11.83 -11.08
N ALA A 255 -1.11 -10.52 -10.89
CA ALA A 255 -0.31 -9.68 -11.76
C ALA A 255 1.10 -9.56 -11.16
N VAL A 256 2.08 -10.17 -11.82
CA VAL A 256 3.47 -10.18 -11.38
C VAL A 256 4.22 -9.04 -12.05
N ASP A 257 4.84 -8.17 -11.27
CA ASP A 257 5.77 -7.17 -11.77
C ASP A 257 7.21 -7.74 -11.84
N PRO A 258 7.77 -7.97 -13.04
CA PRO A 258 9.13 -8.51 -13.16
C PRO A 258 10.21 -7.55 -12.66
N THR A 259 9.95 -6.24 -12.59
CA THR A 259 10.92 -5.25 -12.10
C THR A 259 10.76 -4.97 -10.60
N ALA A 260 9.62 -5.36 -10.03
CA ALA A 260 9.19 -5.07 -8.66
C ALA A 260 9.33 -3.57 -8.33
N GLU A 261 9.00 -2.72 -9.29
CA GLU A 261 8.93 -1.27 -9.20
C GLU A 261 7.51 -0.79 -8.84
N SER A 262 6.47 -1.59 -9.11
CA SER A 262 5.07 -1.24 -8.86
C SER A 262 4.60 -1.48 -7.42
N THR A 263 5.42 -2.12 -6.59
CA THR A 263 5.10 -2.45 -5.20
C THR A 263 6.02 -1.72 -4.21
N ASP A 264 5.49 -1.40 -3.04
CA ASP A 264 6.20 -0.84 -1.90
C ASP A 264 6.93 -1.92 -1.09
N VAL A 265 6.36 -3.13 -1.01
CA VAL A 265 6.95 -4.29 -0.33
C VAL A 265 7.16 -5.44 -1.32
N ARG A 266 8.31 -6.13 -1.22
CA ARG A 266 8.62 -7.31 -2.03
C ARG A 266 8.42 -8.58 -1.21
N PHE A 267 7.92 -9.65 -1.84
CA PHE A 267 7.91 -10.96 -1.22
C PHE A 267 8.44 -12.03 -2.19
N PRO A 268 9.42 -12.84 -1.76
CA PRO A 268 10.20 -12.70 -0.51
C PRO A 268 11.16 -11.52 -0.55
N GLN A 269 11.37 -10.84 0.60
CA GLN A 269 12.35 -9.77 0.72
C GLN A 269 13.69 -10.34 1.20
N PRO A 270 14.79 -10.14 0.44
CA PRO A 270 16.12 -10.61 0.86
C PRO A 270 16.56 -10.04 2.21
N ASN A 271 17.38 -10.80 2.94
CA ASN A 271 18.01 -10.38 4.19
C ASN A 271 17.03 -9.95 5.32
N THR A 272 15.79 -10.43 5.28
CA THR A 272 14.82 -10.22 6.37
C THR A 272 14.55 -11.54 7.08
N ILE A 273 14.76 -11.56 8.41
CA ILE A 273 14.50 -12.75 9.23
C ILE A 273 13.02 -13.14 9.14
N THR A 274 12.12 -12.16 9.17
CA THR A 274 10.67 -12.38 9.08
C THR A 274 10.26 -13.05 7.76
N HIS A 275 10.76 -12.61 6.59
CA HIS A 275 10.36 -13.28 5.33
C HIS A 275 11.04 -14.64 5.18
N GLN A 276 12.26 -14.82 5.67
CA GLN A 276 12.89 -16.15 5.73
C GLN A 276 12.07 -17.11 6.60
N ALA A 277 11.63 -16.64 7.77
CA ALA A 277 10.75 -17.38 8.66
C ALA A 277 9.41 -17.71 7.98
N ALA A 278 8.78 -16.74 7.30
CA ALA A 278 7.54 -16.94 6.56
C ALA A 278 7.68 -18.02 5.46
N LEU A 279 8.77 -18.00 4.69
CA LEU A 279 9.06 -19.04 3.70
C LEU A 279 9.21 -20.42 4.35
N LEU A 280 10.01 -20.52 5.42
CA LEU A 280 10.23 -21.77 6.16
C LEU A 280 8.93 -22.34 6.72
N VAL A 281 8.07 -21.47 7.25
CA VAL A 281 6.74 -21.82 7.73
C VAL A 281 5.87 -22.37 6.62
N ILE A 282 5.77 -21.68 5.47
CA ILE A 282 4.99 -22.19 4.32
C ILE A 282 5.51 -23.56 3.91
N SER A 283 6.82 -23.71 3.74
CA SER A 283 7.42 -24.97 3.30
C SER A 283 7.18 -26.13 4.28
N ARG A 284 7.38 -25.89 5.58
CA ARG A 284 7.18 -26.93 6.62
C ARG A 284 5.71 -27.32 6.76
N LEU A 285 4.79 -26.35 6.70
CA LEU A 285 3.35 -26.65 6.75
C LEU A 285 2.86 -27.33 5.45
N SER A 286 3.37 -26.93 4.28
CA SER A 286 2.97 -27.53 2.99
C SER A 286 3.47 -28.97 2.81
N SER A 287 4.44 -29.42 3.61
CA SER A 287 4.91 -30.82 3.58
C SER A 287 3.85 -31.84 4.01
N ARG A 288 2.74 -31.37 4.60
CA ARG A 288 1.60 -32.17 5.02
C ARG A 288 0.36 -31.75 4.20
N PRO A 289 -0.15 -32.60 3.29
CA PRO A 289 -1.28 -32.26 2.43
C PRO A 289 -2.53 -31.81 3.21
N GLU A 290 -2.75 -32.34 4.42
CA GLU A 290 -3.84 -31.94 5.30
C GLU A 290 -3.78 -30.47 5.78
N ASP A 291 -2.59 -29.87 5.83
CA ASP A 291 -2.38 -28.50 6.33
C ASP A 291 -2.68 -27.44 5.26
N ILE A 292 -2.78 -27.81 3.97
CA ILE A 292 -3.02 -26.86 2.86
C ILE A 292 -4.50 -26.46 2.76
N SER A 293 -5.42 -27.31 3.22
CA SER A 293 -6.88 -27.06 3.18
C SER A 293 -7.51 -27.03 4.58
N GLY A 294 -6.69 -26.89 5.61
CA GLY A 294 -7.09 -27.00 7.01
C GLY A 294 -6.87 -25.70 7.78
N TRP A 295 -7.71 -25.49 8.79
CA TRP A 295 -7.47 -24.45 9.78
C TRP A 295 -6.29 -24.85 10.68
N ILE A 296 -5.32 -23.95 10.82
CA ILE A 296 -4.09 -24.14 11.57
C ILE A 296 -4.10 -23.22 12.80
N PRO A 297 -4.01 -23.78 14.03
CA PRO A 297 -3.91 -22.97 15.24
C PRO A 297 -2.61 -22.16 15.27
N ARG A 298 -2.66 -20.95 15.85
CA ARG A 298 -1.46 -20.12 16.04
C ARG A 298 -0.32 -20.84 16.78
N THR A 299 -0.66 -21.73 17.72
CA THR A 299 0.31 -22.54 18.47
C THR A 299 1.14 -23.45 17.55
N ARG A 300 0.57 -23.92 16.43
CA ARG A 300 1.28 -24.75 15.45
C ARG A 300 2.39 -23.95 14.76
N LEU A 301 2.11 -22.71 14.35
CA LEU A 301 3.11 -21.79 13.79
C LEU A 301 4.26 -21.56 14.76
N ARG A 302 3.92 -21.29 16.03
CA ARG A 302 4.91 -21.10 17.09
C ARG A 302 5.80 -22.33 17.28
N HIS A 303 5.24 -23.55 17.22
CA HIS A 303 6.04 -24.78 17.25
C HIS A 303 6.97 -24.89 16.05
N VAL A 304 6.49 -24.65 14.82
CA VAL A 304 7.35 -24.68 13.62
C VAL A 304 8.52 -23.70 13.74
N LEU A 305 8.26 -22.47 14.21
CA LEU A 305 9.32 -21.49 14.43
C LEU A 305 10.29 -21.90 15.55
N THR A 306 9.78 -22.54 16.60
CA THR A 306 10.62 -23.09 17.69
C THR A 306 11.58 -24.15 17.14
N ASP A 307 11.08 -25.09 16.34
CA ASP A 307 11.88 -26.15 15.73
C ASP A 307 12.95 -25.56 14.81
N VAL A 308 12.57 -24.62 13.93
CA VAL A 308 13.52 -23.92 13.04
C VAL A 308 14.59 -23.17 13.84
N MET A 309 14.22 -22.49 14.93
CA MET A 309 15.19 -21.80 15.78
C MET A 309 16.08 -22.78 16.56
N ALA A 310 15.62 -23.99 16.88
CA ALA A 310 16.46 -25.02 17.47
C ALA A 310 17.46 -25.60 16.46
N GLU A 311 17.00 -25.89 15.23
CA GLU A 311 17.82 -26.39 14.13
C GLU A 311 18.91 -25.38 13.71
N HIS A 312 18.58 -24.09 13.67
CA HIS A 312 19.49 -23.02 13.23
C HIS A 312 19.88 -22.06 14.37
N THR A 313 20.71 -22.55 15.30
CA THR A 313 21.11 -21.82 16.52
C THR A 313 21.74 -20.44 16.28
N ARG A 314 22.39 -20.22 15.14
CA ARG A 314 23.02 -18.93 14.78
C ARG A 314 22.07 -17.96 14.07
N TRP A 315 20.89 -18.41 13.67
CA TRP A 315 19.87 -17.61 12.96
C TRP A 315 18.92 -16.92 13.96
N ALA A 316 18.26 -15.84 13.49
CA ALA A 316 17.26 -15.06 14.22
C ALA A 316 17.68 -14.61 15.64
N LYS A 317 18.97 -14.26 15.85
CA LYS A 317 19.52 -13.91 17.18
C LYS A 317 18.72 -12.82 17.91
N GLY A 318 18.21 -11.82 17.17
CA GLY A 318 17.42 -10.72 17.73
C GLY A 318 16.07 -11.16 18.35
N TYR A 319 15.58 -12.35 18.01
CA TYR A 319 14.32 -12.91 18.53
C TYR A 319 14.56 -13.96 19.64
N ARG A 320 15.81 -14.20 20.05
CA ARG A 320 16.16 -15.14 21.15
C ARG A 320 16.11 -14.50 22.55
N VAL A 321 15.37 -13.40 22.68
CA VAL A 321 15.09 -12.72 23.94
C VAL A 321 13.73 -13.14 24.46
N GLU A 322 13.43 -12.81 25.72
CA GLU A 322 12.08 -13.00 26.28
C GLU A 322 11.01 -12.33 25.39
N GLY A 323 9.96 -13.06 25.04
CA GLY A 323 8.90 -12.60 24.12
C GLY A 323 9.30 -12.48 22.64
N GLY A 324 10.56 -12.74 22.27
CA GLY A 324 11.03 -12.59 20.89
C GLY A 324 10.39 -13.57 19.91
N LEU A 325 10.13 -14.81 20.32
CA LEU A 325 9.42 -15.80 19.49
C LEU A 325 7.99 -15.38 19.16
N ASP A 326 7.28 -14.79 20.13
CA ASP A 326 5.90 -14.32 19.94
C ASP A 326 5.88 -13.14 18.96
N LYS A 327 6.82 -12.21 19.12
CA LYS A 327 7.02 -11.13 18.15
C LYS A 327 7.30 -11.64 16.74
N LEU A 328 8.19 -12.62 16.57
CA LEU A 328 8.47 -13.21 15.26
C LEU A 328 7.22 -13.90 14.68
N THR A 329 6.44 -14.57 15.52
CA THR A 329 5.19 -15.22 15.13
C THR A 329 4.18 -14.21 14.60
N ASP A 330 4.00 -13.08 15.29
CA ASP A 330 3.15 -11.97 14.83
C ASP A 330 3.62 -11.40 13.51
N GLU A 331 4.90 -11.04 13.41
CA GLU A 331 5.45 -10.45 12.19
C GLU A 331 5.35 -11.41 10.98
N VAL A 332 5.49 -12.72 11.20
CA VAL A 332 5.29 -13.73 10.13
C VAL A 332 3.84 -13.78 9.68
N LEU A 333 2.88 -13.79 10.62
CA LEU A 333 1.45 -13.75 10.27
C LEU A 333 1.08 -12.46 9.53
N ASP A 334 1.58 -11.32 9.99
CA ASP A 334 1.38 -10.02 9.33
C ASP A 334 1.90 -10.04 7.89
N VAL A 335 3.11 -10.55 7.65
CA VAL A 335 3.69 -10.66 6.31
C VAL A 335 2.87 -11.61 5.44
N LEU A 336 2.54 -12.80 5.93
CA LEU A 336 1.77 -13.77 5.16
C LEU A 336 0.36 -13.26 4.80
N ASN A 337 -0.29 -12.57 5.74
CA ASN A 337 -1.60 -11.96 5.53
C ASN A 337 -1.52 -10.78 4.55
N ALA A 338 -0.50 -9.93 4.66
CA ALA A 338 -0.29 -8.80 3.75
C ALA A 338 -0.09 -9.22 2.29
N PHE A 339 0.48 -10.41 2.04
CA PHE A 339 0.61 -11.00 0.71
C PHE A 339 -0.53 -11.95 0.32
N SER A 340 -1.61 -11.98 1.12
CA SER A 340 -2.79 -12.83 0.91
C SER A 340 -2.43 -14.32 0.76
N LEU A 341 -1.37 -14.77 1.43
CA LEU A 341 -0.92 -16.16 1.44
C LEU A 341 -1.62 -16.99 2.53
N ILE A 342 -2.24 -16.31 3.49
CA ILE A 342 -3.08 -16.91 4.53
C ILE A 342 -4.42 -16.17 4.62
N ARG A 343 -5.41 -16.84 5.19
CA ARG A 343 -6.61 -16.21 5.75
C ARG A 343 -6.49 -16.28 7.26
N LEU A 344 -6.41 -15.12 7.92
CA LEU A 344 -6.27 -15.02 9.37
C LEU A 344 -7.66 -14.99 10.04
N ASP A 345 -7.74 -15.61 11.21
CA ASP A 345 -8.87 -15.56 12.14
C ASP A 345 -8.34 -15.29 13.56
N GLU A 346 -9.21 -15.05 14.55
CA GLU A 346 -8.81 -14.69 15.92
C GLU A 346 -7.89 -15.73 16.58
N LEU A 347 -8.06 -17.01 16.25
CA LEU A 347 -7.37 -18.13 16.92
C LEU A 347 -6.30 -18.83 16.06
N GLY A 348 -6.21 -18.50 14.77
CA GLY A 348 -5.39 -19.27 13.82
C GLY A 348 -5.46 -18.72 12.41
N PHE A 349 -5.12 -19.56 11.44
CA PHE A 349 -5.10 -19.20 10.03
C PHE A 349 -5.29 -20.40 9.12
N GLU A 350 -5.66 -20.14 7.87
CA GLU A 350 -5.70 -21.13 6.80
C GLU A 350 -4.66 -20.76 5.75
N LEU A 351 -3.87 -21.73 5.27
CA LEU A 351 -2.97 -21.51 4.13
C LEU A 351 -3.82 -21.35 2.86
N ARG A 352 -3.58 -20.26 2.11
CA ARG A 352 -4.24 -20.07 0.81
C ARG A 352 -3.49 -20.88 -0.24
N PRO A 353 -4.15 -21.38 -1.31
CA PRO A 353 -3.48 -22.09 -2.40
C PRO A 353 -2.32 -21.31 -3.05
N ALA A 354 -2.33 -19.98 -2.99
CA ALA A 354 -1.24 -19.14 -3.44
C ALA A 354 0.09 -19.36 -2.68
N ALA A 355 0.03 -19.81 -1.43
CA ALA A 355 1.21 -20.16 -0.64
C ALA A 355 2.02 -21.31 -1.28
N GLY A 356 1.37 -22.17 -2.09
CA GLY A 356 2.05 -23.25 -2.84
C GLY A 356 3.12 -22.78 -3.82
N ARG A 357 3.27 -21.47 -4.07
CA ARG A 357 4.44 -20.90 -4.78
C ARG A 357 5.75 -21.08 -4.01
N PHE A 358 5.67 -21.27 -2.70
CA PHE A 358 6.78 -21.24 -1.77
C PHE A 358 6.88 -22.52 -0.93
N CYS A 359 6.27 -23.63 -1.38
CA CYS A 359 6.34 -24.91 -0.67
C CYS A 359 7.74 -25.56 -0.79
N ASP A 360 8.40 -25.42 -1.94
CA ASP A 360 9.65 -26.10 -2.26
C ASP A 360 10.85 -25.13 -2.12
N ILE A 361 11.12 -24.67 -0.90
CA ILE A 361 12.30 -23.83 -0.65
C ILE A 361 13.54 -24.67 -0.37
N VAL A 362 14.68 -24.24 -0.91
CA VAL A 362 15.98 -24.79 -0.57
C VAL A 362 16.63 -23.88 0.47
N VAL A 363 16.95 -24.43 1.63
CA VAL A 363 17.61 -23.70 2.72
C VAL A 363 19.12 -23.86 2.59
N THR A 364 19.83 -22.75 2.34
CA THR A 364 21.30 -22.72 2.35
C THR A 364 21.79 -21.93 3.56
N THR A 365 22.63 -22.53 4.40
CA THR A 365 23.26 -21.82 5.51
C THR A 365 24.61 -21.27 5.09
N THR A 366 24.86 -19.98 5.31
CA THR A 366 26.18 -19.37 5.08
C THR A 366 27.14 -19.87 6.17
N GLY A 367 27.75 -21.01 5.94
CA GLY A 367 28.61 -21.71 6.90
C GLY A 367 29.18 -23.03 6.38
N GLU A 368 28.49 -23.68 5.44
CA GLU A 368 29.03 -24.79 4.67
C GLU A 368 29.50 -24.26 3.31
N LYS A 369 30.82 -24.14 3.14
CA LYS A 369 31.39 -24.21 1.78
C LYS A 369 31.15 -25.65 1.27
N PRO A 370 30.88 -25.84 -0.04
CA PRO A 370 30.91 -27.17 -0.63
C PRO A 370 32.26 -27.85 -0.45
#